data_AF-K2ALT8-F1
#
_entry.id   AF-K2ALT8-F1
#
_cell.length_a   1.000
_cell.length_b   1.000
_cell.length_c   1.000
_cell.angle_alpha   90.00
_cell.angle_beta   90.00
_cell.angle_gamma   90.00
#
_symmetry.space_group_name_H-M   'P 1'
#
loop_
_entity.id
_entity.type
_entity.pdbx_description
1 polymer ?
#
loop_
_entity_poly.entity_id
_entity_poly.type
_entity_poly.pdbx_seq_one_letter_code
_entity_poly.pdbx_strand_id
1 'polypeptide(L)'
;MIIVVNKIDEAAPDVELIRHLNDAGFKYALVSAEKREGISELKELIIKHSPKNFEQPSIIGDLIKPGDTVVLVIPIDTGMPKGRLILPQVQTMRDILDSDAMAYVVKERELRWALANLKQKPKMVVTDSQAFMKVSADTPTDILLTSFSILFARYKGDLMKLVKGA
;
A
#
# COMPACT_ATOMS: atom_id res chain seq x y z
N MET A 1 12.25 9.87 -15.73
CA MET A 1 12.09 9.29 -17.08
C MET A 1 13.46 8.88 -17.59
N ILE A 2 13.59 7.68 -18.15
CA ILE A 2 14.82 7.17 -18.78
C ILE A 2 14.43 6.76 -20.20
N ILE A 3 15.18 7.22 -21.19
CA ILE A 3 14.98 6.89 -22.61
C ILE A 3 15.83 5.66 -22.95
N VAL A 4 15.25 4.68 -23.63
CA VAL A 4 15.99 3.46 -24.02
C VAL A 4 16.09 3.43 -25.54
N VAL A 5 17.31 3.54 -26.05
CA VAL A 5 17.59 3.41 -27.49
C VAL A 5 18.01 1.97 -27.73
N ASN A 6 17.11 1.21 -28.36
CA ASN A 6 17.30 -0.21 -28.64
C ASN A 6 17.87 -0.43 -30.07
N LYS A 7 18.28 -1.67 -30.38
CA LYS A 7 18.78 -2.12 -31.69
C LYS A 7 20.12 -1.51 -32.11
N ILE A 8 21.01 -1.25 -31.15
CA ILE A 8 22.36 -0.73 -31.46
C ILE A 8 23.23 -1.70 -32.26
N ASP A 9 22.82 -2.97 -32.33
CA ASP A 9 23.44 -4.01 -33.15
C ASP A 9 23.06 -3.94 -34.64
N GLU A 10 21.92 -3.32 -34.97
CA GLU A 10 21.49 -3.09 -36.37
C GLU A 10 22.09 -1.80 -36.94
N ALA A 11 22.19 -0.76 -36.12
CA ALA A 11 22.77 0.52 -36.51
C ALA A 11 23.32 1.26 -35.30
N ALA A 12 24.46 1.95 -35.49
CA ALA A 12 24.95 2.88 -34.49
C ALA A 12 23.92 3.99 -34.24
N PRO A 13 23.74 4.44 -32.98
CA PRO A 13 22.79 5.48 -32.67
C PRO A 13 23.15 6.78 -33.39
N ASP A 14 22.13 7.45 -33.92
CA ASP A 14 22.28 8.72 -34.63
C ASP A 14 22.95 9.77 -33.73
N VAL A 15 24.02 10.37 -34.24
CA VAL A 15 24.81 11.40 -33.54
C VAL A 15 23.92 12.60 -33.18
N GLU A 16 22.97 12.95 -34.04
CA GLU A 16 22.05 14.05 -33.78
C GLU A 16 21.07 13.73 -32.65
N LEU A 17 20.57 12.49 -32.59
CA LEU A 17 19.76 11.99 -31.47
C LEU A 17 20.54 12.05 -30.16
N ILE A 18 21.77 11.54 -30.13
CA ILE A 18 22.61 11.55 -28.93
C ILE A 18 22.88 12.99 -28.45
N ARG A 19 23.20 13.89 -29.38
CA ARG A 19 23.36 15.32 -29.07
C ARG A 19 22.10 15.90 -28.45
N HIS A 20 20.94 15.65 -29.05
CA HIS A 20 19.67 16.17 -28.55
C HIS A 20 19.33 15.62 -27.15
N LEU A 21 19.58 14.34 -26.91
CA LEU A 21 19.38 13.72 -25.60
C LEU A 21 20.28 14.37 -24.52
N ASN A 22 21.54 14.66 -24.86
CA ASN A 22 22.47 15.35 -23.97
C ASN A 22 22.04 16.81 -23.73
N ASP A 23 21.72 17.56 -24.78
CA ASP A 23 21.32 18.98 -24.70
C ASP A 23 20.03 19.18 -23.90
N ALA A 24 19.08 18.26 -24.04
CA ALA A 24 17.83 18.26 -23.28
C ALA A 24 17.98 17.69 -21.86
N GLY A 25 19.17 17.20 -21.48
CA GLY A 25 19.43 16.62 -20.16
C GLY A 25 18.68 15.31 -19.90
N PHE A 26 18.29 14.59 -20.94
CA PHE A 26 17.63 13.29 -20.78
C PHE A 26 18.64 12.22 -20.38
N LYS A 27 18.22 11.36 -19.45
CA LYS A 27 18.94 10.13 -19.12
C LYS A 27 18.58 9.09 -20.15
N TYR A 28 19.57 8.45 -20.75
CA TYR A 28 19.34 7.39 -21.71
C TYR A 28 20.28 6.20 -21.52
N ALA A 29 19.85 5.04 -22.01
CA ALA A 29 20.66 3.85 -22.13
C ALA A 29 20.63 3.35 -23.58
N LEU A 30 21.78 2.89 -24.07
CA LEU A 30 21.94 2.27 -25.37
C LEU A 30 21.95 0.76 -25.17
N VAL A 31 21.04 0.04 -25.83
CA VAL A 31 20.88 -1.40 -25.61
C VAL A 31 20.70 -2.16 -26.91
N SER A 32 21.10 -3.42 -26.91
CA SER A 32 20.62 -4.43 -27.86
C SER A 32 19.85 -5.49 -27.07
N ALA A 33 18.52 -5.51 -27.23
CA ALA A 33 17.71 -6.55 -26.61
C ALA A 33 18.02 -7.96 -27.17
N GLU A 34 18.40 -8.03 -28.45
CA GLU A 34 18.75 -9.29 -29.13
C GLU A 34 20.11 -9.83 -28.67
N LYS A 35 21.15 -8.98 -28.65
CA LYS A 35 22.50 -9.34 -28.20
C LYS A 35 22.66 -9.33 -26.68
N ARG A 36 21.66 -8.81 -25.95
CA ARG A 36 21.67 -8.58 -24.48
C ARG A 36 22.77 -7.62 -24.02
N GLU A 37 23.15 -6.68 -24.87
CA GLU A 37 24.14 -5.63 -24.58
C GLU A 37 23.46 -4.40 -23.97
N GLY A 38 24.16 -3.70 -23.06
CA GLY A 38 23.65 -2.48 -22.42
C GLY A 38 22.60 -2.70 -21.33
N ILE A 39 22.19 -3.96 -21.07
CA ILE A 39 21.12 -4.29 -20.12
C ILE A 39 21.54 -4.01 -18.66
N SER A 40 22.81 -4.24 -18.33
CA SER A 40 23.33 -3.99 -16.99
C SER A 40 23.38 -2.49 -16.70
N GLU A 41 23.84 -1.70 -17.67
CA GLU A 41 23.92 -0.25 -17.63
C GLU A 41 22.52 0.38 -17.51
N LEU A 42 21.53 -0.16 -18.25
CA LEU A 42 20.14 0.22 -18.09
C LEU A 42 19.63 -0.06 -16.69
N LYS A 43 19.91 -1.25 -16.12
CA LYS A 43 19.49 -1.59 -14.74
C LYS A 43 20.12 -0.65 -13.71
N GLU A 44 21.42 -0.37 -13.83
CA GLU A 44 22.11 0.58 -12.96
C GLU A 44 21.53 1.99 -13.07
N LEU A 45 21.21 2.44 -14.28
CA LEU A 45 20.59 3.74 -14.53
C LEU A 45 19.19 3.82 -13.90
N ILE A 46 18.41 2.75 -13.99
CA ILE A 46 17.11 2.63 -13.30
C ILE A 46 17.31 2.69 -11.79
N ILE A 47 18.21 1.89 -11.22
CA ILE A 47 18.45 1.87 -9.76
C ILE A 47 18.92 3.23 -9.25
N LYS A 48 19.87 3.86 -9.95
CA LYS A 48 20.44 5.18 -9.60
C LYS A 48 19.40 6.30 -9.61
N HIS A 49 18.37 6.18 -10.44
CA HIS A 49 17.38 7.23 -10.66
C HIS A 49 15.96 6.86 -10.28
N SER A 50 15.76 5.67 -9.72
CA SER A 50 14.53 5.28 -9.05
C SER A 50 14.33 6.20 -7.84
N PRO A 51 13.09 6.65 -7.55
CA PRO A 51 12.80 7.36 -6.31
C PRO A 51 13.29 6.53 -5.12
N LYS A 52 14.20 7.08 -4.30
CA LYS A 52 14.69 6.42 -3.08
C LYS A 52 13.58 6.23 -2.05
N ASN A 53 12.65 7.19 -2.02
CA ASN A 53 11.44 7.15 -1.21
C ASN A 53 10.26 6.90 -2.13
N PHE A 54 10.19 5.71 -2.72
CA PHE A 54 8.86 5.11 -2.91
C PHE A 54 8.46 4.58 -1.54
N GLU A 55 8.21 5.49 -0.59
CA GLU A 55 7.54 5.11 0.65
C GLU A 55 6.23 4.48 0.19
N GLN A 56 6.11 3.17 0.38
CA GLN A 56 4.84 2.52 0.12
C GLN A 56 3.82 3.30 0.95
N PRO A 57 2.70 3.75 0.36
CA PRO A 57 1.66 4.42 1.12
C PRO A 57 1.37 3.58 2.35
N SER A 58 1.28 4.18 3.53
CA SER A 58 0.92 3.39 4.70
C SER A 58 -0.54 2.92 4.57
N ILE A 59 -0.84 1.70 4.99
CA ILE A 59 -2.21 1.18 4.95
C ILE A 59 -3.03 1.92 6.01
N ILE A 60 -2.46 2.11 7.20
CA ILE A 60 -3.08 2.69 8.39
C ILE A 60 -2.10 3.48 9.27
N GLY A 61 -0.79 3.25 9.17
CA GLY A 61 0.24 3.91 9.98
C GLY A 61 0.23 5.44 9.94
N ASP A 62 -0.22 6.06 8.85
CA ASP A 62 -0.40 7.52 8.76
C ASP A 62 -1.64 8.05 9.52
N LEU A 63 -2.51 7.16 10.02
CA LEU A 63 -3.72 7.49 10.80
C LEU A 63 -3.55 7.29 12.30
N ILE A 64 -2.46 6.68 12.73
CA ILE A 64 -2.20 6.26 14.11
C ILE A 64 -0.85 6.79 14.60
N LYS A 65 -0.61 6.70 15.90
CA LYS A 65 0.64 7.09 16.55
C LYS A 65 1.20 5.92 17.38
N PRO A 66 2.51 5.93 17.69
CA PRO A 66 3.08 5.00 18.66
C PRO A 66 2.27 4.95 19.95
N GLY A 67 1.97 3.73 20.41
CA GLY A 67 1.14 3.48 21.60
C GLY A 67 -0.37 3.51 21.38
N ASP A 68 -0.87 3.90 20.20
CA ASP A 68 -2.30 3.80 19.89
C ASP A 68 -2.74 2.33 19.87
N THR A 69 -4.01 2.08 20.21
CA THR A 69 -4.65 0.76 20.03
C THR A 69 -5.62 0.83 18.86
N VAL A 70 -5.51 -0.12 17.93
CA VAL A 70 -6.45 -0.33 16.82
C VAL A 70 -7.20 -1.64 17.04
N VAL A 71 -8.53 -1.60 17.02
CA VAL A 71 -9.35 -2.82 17.09
C VAL A 71 -9.67 -3.29 15.67
N LEU A 72 -9.24 -4.51 15.33
CA LEU A 72 -9.54 -5.16 14.06
C LEU A 72 -10.68 -6.15 14.25
N VAL A 73 -11.83 -5.88 13.64
CA VAL A 73 -13.01 -6.73 13.70
C VAL A 73 -13.07 -7.61 12.46
N ILE A 74 -12.69 -8.87 12.64
CA ILE A 74 -12.55 -9.88 11.58
C ILE A 74 -13.60 -10.99 11.78
N PRO A 75 -14.75 -10.92 11.09
CA PRO A 75 -15.70 -12.02 11.05
C PRO A 75 -15.07 -13.27 10.43
N ILE A 76 -15.35 -14.45 11.00
CA ILE A 76 -14.96 -15.73 10.40
C ILE A 76 -16.06 -16.15 9.44
N ASP A 77 -15.91 -15.81 8.16
CA ASP A 77 -16.81 -16.26 7.10
C ASP A 77 -16.36 -17.62 6.53
N THR A 78 -17.35 -18.38 6.03
CA THR A 78 -17.20 -19.60 5.25
C THR A 78 -16.34 -19.42 3.98
N GLY A 79 -16.25 -18.21 3.43
CA GLY A 79 -15.37 -17.89 2.29
C GLY A 79 -13.88 -17.74 2.64
N MET A 80 -13.51 -17.77 3.93
CA MET A 80 -12.11 -17.62 4.34
C MET A 80 -11.35 -18.95 4.31
N PRO A 81 -10.06 -18.94 3.96
CA PRO A 81 -9.22 -20.13 4.02
C PRO A 81 -9.16 -20.65 5.46
N LYS A 82 -9.51 -21.94 5.65
CA LYS A 82 -9.48 -22.59 6.97
C LYS A 82 -8.13 -22.38 7.65
N GLY A 83 -8.16 -21.86 8.89
CA GLY A 83 -6.99 -21.64 9.73
C GLY A 83 -6.10 -20.46 9.31
N ARG A 84 -6.57 -19.55 8.44
CA ARG A 84 -5.78 -18.42 7.94
C ARG A 84 -6.58 -17.12 7.90
N LEU A 85 -5.89 -16.01 8.17
CA LEU A 85 -6.37 -14.66 7.86
C LEU A 85 -6.08 -14.34 6.39
N ILE A 86 -6.85 -13.44 5.79
CA ILE A 86 -6.58 -12.98 4.42
C ILE A 86 -5.47 -11.92 4.43
N LEU A 87 -4.80 -11.77 3.29
CA LEU A 87 -3.65 -10.88 3.15
C LEU A 87 -3.92 -9.44 3.63
N PRO A 88 -5.07 -8.79 3.31
CA PRO A 88 -5.35 -7.44 3.80
C PRO A 88 -5.31 -7.30 5.33
N GLN A 89 -5.82 -8.29 6.05
CA GLN A 89 -5.86 -8.28 7.52
C GLN A 89 -4.44 -8.41 8.09
N VAL A 90 -3.65 -9.34 7.57
CA VAL A 90 -2.25 -9.55 7.99
C VAL A 90 -1.38 -8.33 7.69
N GLN A 91 -1.55 -7.72 6.51
CA GLN A 91 -0.82 -6.51 6.13
C GLN A 91 -1.19 -5.32 7.02
N THR A 92 -2.48 -5.14 7.34
CA THR A 92 -2.92 -4.08 8.27
C THR A 92 -2.34 -4.30 9.67
N MET A 93 -2.37 -5.55 10.17
CA MET A 93 -1.73 -5.89 11.45
C MET A 93 -0.23 -5.58 11.44
N ARG A 94 0.47 -5.89 10.35
CA ARG A 94 1.90 -5.61 10.22
C ARG A 94 2.19 -4.12 10.24
N ASP A 95 1.43 -3.32 9.49
CA ASP A 95 1.60 -1.86 9.41
C ASP A 95 1.29 -1.17 10.75
N ILE A 96 0.34 -1.70 11.53
CA ILE A 96 0.10 -1.26 12.93
C ILE A 96 1.35 -1.50 13.79
N LEU A 97 1.96 -2.68 13.70
CA LEU A 97 3.16 -3.02 14.47
C LEU A 97 4.38 -2.21 14.02
N ASP A 98 4.53 -1.98 12.71
CA ASP A 98 5.60 -1.12 12.17
C ASP A 98 5.45 0.35 12.62
N SER A 99 4.26 0.74 13.08
CA SER A 99 3.95 2.08 13.61
C SER A 99 4.06 2.17 15.15
N ASP A 100 4.66 1.16 15.80
CA ASP A 100 4.77 1.05 17.27
C ASP A 100 3.41 1.10 18.00
N ALA A 101 2.35 0.63 17.34
CA ALA A 101 0.99 0.60 17.86
C ALA A 101 0.52 -0.83 18.15
N MET A 102 -0.61 -0.96 18.84
CA MET A 102 -1.17 -2.24 19.29
C MET A 102 -2.38 -2.63 18.44
N ALA A 103 -2.40 -3.87 17.94
CA ALA A 103 -3.57 -4.44 17.28
C ALA A 103 -4.35 -5.34 18.26
N TYR A 104 -5.66 -5.09 18.39
CA TYR A 104 -6.57 -5.93 19.17
C TYR A 104 -7.60 -6.58 18.24
N VAL A 105 -7.54 -7.90 18.08
CA VAL A 105 -8.33 -8.62 17.06
C VAL A 105 -9.52 -9.34 17.70
N VAL A 106 -10.72 -9.12 17.16
CA VAL A 106 -11.98 -9.71 17.65
C VAL A 106 -12.89 -10.10 16.49
N LYS A 107 -13.94 -10.89 16.75
CA LYS A 107 -15.06 -10.98 15.82
C LYS A 107 -16.10 -9.92 16.15
N GLU A 108 -17.07 -9.77 15.25
CA GLU A 108 -18.12 -8.76 15.34
C GLU A 108 -19.07 -8.97 16.53
N ARG A 109 -19.06 -10.14 17.18
CA ARG A 109 -19.86 -10.41 18.39
C ARG A 109 -19.16 -9.93 19.66
N GLU A 110 -17.84 -9.97 19.69
CA GLU A 110 -17.04 -9.63 20.88
C GLU A 110 -16.64 -8.16 20.93
N LEU A 111 -16.88 -7.36 19.87
CA LEU A 111 -16.48 -5.95 19.81
C LEU A 111 -16.95 -5.14 21.04
N ARG A 112 -18.23 -5.21 21.40
CA ARG A 112 -18.76 -4.45 22.54
C ARG A 112 -18.05 -4.82 23.85
N TRP A 113 -17.79 -6.10 24.05
CA TRP A 113 -17.08 -6.61 25.22
C TRP A 113 -15.61 -6.19 25.22
N ALA A 114 -14.95 -6.23 24.06
CA ALA A 114 -13.59 -5.76 23.90
C ALA A 114 -13.45 -4.27 24.20
N LEU A 115 -14.32 -3.42 23.65
CA LEU A 115 -14.33 -1.98 23.93
C LEU A 115 -14.52 -1.68 25.42
N ALA A 116 -15.35 -2.46 26.12
CA ALA A 116 -15.57 -2.31 27.56
C ALA A 116 -14.38 -2.76 28.42
N ASN A 117 -13.57 -3.71 27.94
CA ASN A 117 -12.42 -4.25 28.66
C ASN A 117 -11.11 -3.47 28.43
N LEU A 118 -11.06 -2.64 27.39
CA LEU A 118 -9.89 -1.82 27.13
C LEU A 118 -9.80 -0.69 28.16
N LYS A 119 -8.67 -0.63 28.88
CA LYS A 119 -8.40 0.43 29.86
C LYS A 119 -8.39 1.83 29.24
N GLN A 120 -7.93 1.92 27.99
CA GLN A 120 -7.92 3.14 27.18
C GLN A 120 -8.74 2.91 25.93
N LYS A 121 -9.53 3.91 25.51
CA LYS A 121 -10.29 3.82 24.26
C LYS A 121 -9.32 3.63 23.09
N PRO A 122 -9.62 2.71 22.16
CA PRO A 122 -8.81 2.56 20.96
C PRO A 122 -8.90 3.84 20.11
N LYS A 123 -7.85 4.10 19.34
CA LYS A 123 -7.80 5.19 18.38
C LYS A 123 -8.84 4.99 17.28
N MET A 124 -8.97 3.75 16.81
CA MET A 124 -9.90 3.40 15.75
C MET A 124 -10.30 1.93 15.73
N VAL A 125 -11.42 1.66 15.08
CA VAL A 125 -11.92 0.33 14.73
C VAL A 125 -11.83 0.16 13.21
N VAL A 126 -11.31 -0.98 12.77
CA VAL A 126 -11.29 -1.40 11.36
C VAL A 126 -12.09 -2.68 11.23
N THR A 127 -12.98 -2.77 10.25
CA THR A 127 -13.83 -3.96 10.06
C THR A 127 -13.94 -4.40 8.61
N ASP A 128 -14.35 -5.64 8.39
CA ASP A 128 -14.77 -6.11 7.06
C ASP A 128 -16.12 -5.49 6.65
N SER A 129 -16.28 -5.23 5.35
CA SER A 129 -17.49 -4.58 4.80
C SER A 129 -18.78 -5.31 5.20
N GLN A 130 -18.74 -6.63 5.32
CA GLN A 130 -19.90 -7.45 5.68
C GLN A 130 -20.40 -7.23 7.13
N ALA A 131 -19.51 -6.82 8.03
CA ALA A 131 -19.84 -6.56 9.43
C ALA A 131 -20.03 -5.07 9.72
N PHE A 132 -19.87 -4.19 8.72
CA PHE A 132 -19.77 -2.75 8.91
C PHE A 132 -20.97 -2.14 9.64
N MET A 133 -22.21 -2.46 9.24
CA MET A 133 -23.40 -1.91 9.88
C MET A 133 -23.48 -2.27 11.36
N LYS A 134 -23.19 -3.53 11.70
CA LYS A 134 -23.22 -4.01 13.08
C LYS A 134 -22.12 -3.34 13.92
N VAL A 135 -20.90 -3.33 13.39
CA VAL A 135 -19.75 -2.70 14.04
C VAL A 135 -19.96 -1.21 14.23
N SER A 136 -20.55 -0.52 13.25
CA SER A 136 -20.88 0.90 13.36
C SER A 136 -21.89 1.18 14.46
N ALA A 137 -22.86 0.29 14.69
CA ALA A 137 -23.81 0.43 15.79
C ALA A 137 -23.16 0.19 17.16
N ASP A 138 -22.14 -0.68 17.23
CA ASP A 138 -21.42 -1.01 18.47
C ASP A 138 -20.22 -0.09 18.75
N THR A 139 -19.80 0.75 17.80
CA THR A 139 -18.65 1.65 17.93
C THR A 139 -19.11 3.04 18.40
N PRO A 140 -18.64 3.53 19.56
CA PRO A 140 -18.86 4.90 20.01
C PRO A 140 -18.46 5.95 18.95
N THR A 141 -19.21 7.04 18.85
CA THR A 141 -18.99 8.09 17.83
C THR A 141 -17.67 8.84 17.98
N ASP A 142 -17.04 8.79 19.15
CA ASP A 142 -15.74 9.38 19.42
C ASP A 142 -14.55 8.49 19.02
N ILE A 143 -14.81 7.25 18.58
CA ILE A 143 -13.81 6.31 18.05
C ILE A 143 -13.91 6.30 16.53
N LEU A 144 -12.78 6.49 15.85
CA LEU A 144 -12.75 6.45 14.39
C LEU A 144 -13.14 5.05 13.89
N LEU A 145 -13.92 4.99 12.81
CA LEU A 145 -14.36 3.74 12.20
C LEU A 145 -14.07 3.76 10.70
N THR A 146 -13.50 2.66 10.20
CA THR A 146 -13.31 2.43 8.77
C THR A 146 -13.38 0.94 8.43
N SER A 147 -13.28 0.60 7.16
CA SER A 147 -13.17 -0.79 6.70
C SER A 147 -11.81 -1.10 6.11
N PHE A 148 -11.46 -2.39 6.05
CA PHE A 148 -10.28 -2.84 5.30
C PHE A 148 -10.35 -2.40 3.83
N SER A 149 -11.52 -2.44 3.21
CA SER A 149 -11.71 -2.03 1.81
C SER A 149 -11.39 -0.53 1.61
N ILE A 150 -11.78 0.34 2.54
CA ILE A 150 -11.48 1.78 2.48
C ILE A 150 -9.98 2.03 2.69
N LEU A 151 -9.36 1.37 3.67
CA LEU A 151 -7.91 1.49 3.89
C LEU A 151 -7.12 1.06 2.65
N PHE A 152 -7.51 -0.05 2.02
CA PHE A 152 -6.83 -0.55 0.84
C PHE A 152 -7.12 0.26 -0.43
N ALA A 153 -8.31 0.84 -0.57
CA ALA A 153 -8.60 1.81 -1.61
C ALA A 153 -7.66 3.02 -1.52
N ARG A 154 -7.39 3.49 -0.28
CA ARG A 154 -6.44 4.58 -0.03
C ARG A 154 -5.01 4.17 -0.34
N TYR A 155 -4.59 3.01 0.18
CA TYR A 155 -3.26 2.42 -0.05
C TYR A 155 -2.93 2.28 -1.54
N LYS A 156 -3.91 1.89 -2.37
CA LYS A 156 -3.75 1.73 -3.83
C LYS A 156 -3.85 3.04 -4.62
N GLY A 157 -4.16 4.17 -3.97
CA GLY A 157 -4.39 5.46 -4.64
C GLY A 157 -5.74 5.56 -5.37
N ASP A 158 -6.69 4.67 -5.07
CA ASP A 158 -7.99 4.60 -5.73
C ASP A 158 -9.12 5.27 -4.93
N LEU A 159 -8.89 5.68 -3.67
CA LEU A 159 -9.96 6.23 -2.82
C LEU A 159 -10.61 7.48 -3.41
N MET A 160 -9.82 8.44 -3.91
CA MET A 160 -10.35 9.66 -4.54
C MET A 160 -11.13 9.39 -5.84
N LYS A 161 -10.84 8.28 -6.52
CA LYS A 161 -11.60 7.84 -7.71
C LYS A 161 -12.93 7.20 -7.30
N LEU A 162 -12.93 6.42 -6.22
CA LEU A 162 -14.12 5.76 -5.69
C LEU A 162 -15.12 6.77 -5.09
N VAL A 163 -14.64 7.78 -4.36
CA VAL A 163 -15.50 8.84 -3.78
C VAL A 163 -16.16 9.71 -4.86
N LYS A 164 -15.52 9.90 -6.02
CA LYS A 164 -16.09 10.68 -7.13
C LYS A 164 -17.08 9.92 -8.00
N GLY A 165 -17.12 8.59 -7.89
CA GLY A 165 -18.03 7.72 -8.64
C GLY A 165 -19.27 7.26 -7.85
N ALA A 166 -19.41 7.70 -6.60
CA ALA A 166 -20.52 7.37 -5.69
C ALA A 166 -21.52 8.52 -5.57
#